data_AF-A0A0A2I1T9-F1
#
_entry.id   AF-A0A0A2I1T9-F1
#
_cell.length_a   1.000
_cell.length_b   1.000
_cell.length_c   1.000
_cell.angle_alpha   90.00
_cell.angle_beta   90.00
_cell.angle_gamma   90.00
#
_symmetry.space_group_name_H-M   'P 1'
#
loop_
_entity.id
_entity.type
_entity.pdbx_description
1 polymer ?
#
loop_
_entity_poly.entity_id
_entity_poly.type
_entity_poly.pdbx_seq_one_letter_code
_entity_poly.pdbx_strand_id
1 'polypeptide(L)' 'MGKCRNHPDVETSHMCLKHKYYLCDACLFCNDAAFYCKYRSSCAIHFKEKERRKKERRENE' A
#
# COMPACT_ATOMS: atom_id res chain seq x y z
N MET A 1 4.70 -15.82 -4.34
CA MET A 1 4.96 -14.52 -3.67
C MET A 1 5.50 -13.56 -4.73
N GLY A 2 5.21 -12.26 -4.66
CA GLY A 2 5.64 -11.28 -5.66
C GLY A 2 6.83 -10.46 -5.18
N LYS A 3 7.48 -9.74 -6.08
CA LYS A 3 8.59 -8.82 -5.75
C LYS A 3 8.13 -7.39 -5.81
N CYS A 4 8.54 -6.56 -4.85
CA CYS A 4 8.20 -5.15 -4.87
C CYS A 4 8.69 -4.49 -6.17
N ARG A 5 7.83 -3.71 -6.83
CA ARG A 5 8.19 -2.96 -8.05
C ARG A 5 9.41 -2.05 -7.85
N ASN A 6 9.54 -1.47 -6.66
CA ASN A 6 10.62 -0.53 -6.33
C ASN A 6 11.83 -1.22 -5.68
N HIS A 7 11.64 -2.43 -5.13
CA HIS A 7 12.68 -3.19 -4.43
C HIS A 7 12.66 -4.63 -4.93
N PRO A 8 13.41 -4.96 -5.99
CA PRO A 8 13.41 -6.30 -6.58
C PRO A 8 13.98 -7.38 -5.64
N ASP A 9 14.74 -6.97 -4.63
CA ASP A 9 15.28 -7.82 -3.56
C ASP A 9 14.26 -8.12 -2.45
N VAL A 10 13.14 -7.39 -2.39
CA VAL A 10 12.15 -7.55 -1.33
C VAL A 10 10.95 -8.33 -1.86
N GLU A 11 10.79 -9.53 -1.32
CA GLU A 11 9.60 -10.34 -1.54
C GLU A 11 8.44 -9.84 -0.68
N THR A 12 7.26 -9.80 -1.27
CA THR A 12 6.05 -9.30 -0.61
C THR A 12 4.80 -9.97 -1.14
N SER A 13 3.81 -10.08 -0.26
CA SER A 13 2.49 -10.61 -0.57
C SER A 13 1.47 -9.50 -0.81
N HIS A 14 1.86 -8.23 -0.66
CA HIS A 14 0.95 -7.11 -0.86
C HIS A 14 0.87 -6.72 -2.34
N MET A 15 -0.25 -7.08 -2.96
CA MET A 15 -0.53 -6.78 -4.37
C MET A 15 -1.59 -5.70 -4.50
N CYS A 16 -1.37 -4.75 -5.40
CA CYS A 16 -2.41 -3.82 -5.83
C CYS A 16 -3.37 -4.53 -6.78
N LEU A 17 -4.62 -4.72 -6.39
CA LEU A 17 -5.62 -5.40 -7.23
C LEU A 17 -5.99 -4.62 -8.50
N LYS A 18 -5.84 -3.28 -8.50
CA LYS A 18 -6.12 -2.42 -9.66
C LYS A 18 -5.08 -2.60 -10.77
N HIS A 19 -3.81 -2.55 -10.40
CA HIS A 19 -2.67 -2.51 -11.33
C HIS A 19 -1.83 -3.80 -11.36
N LYS A 20 -2.15 -4.77 -10.50
CA LYS A 20 -1.51 -6.09 -10.37
C LYS A 20 0.01 -6.07 -10.11
N TYR A 21 0.55 -4.97 -9.58
CA TYR A 21 1.93 -4.92 -9.09
C TYR A 21 2.01 -5.19 -7.59
N TYR A 22 3.19 -5.57 -7.12
CA TYR A 22 3.49 -5.82 -5.72
C TYR A 22 4.28 -4.66 -5.09
N LEU A 23 4.05 -4.41 -3.79
CA LEU A 23 4.73 -3.38 -3.01
C LEU A 23 5.15 -3.94 -1.65
N CYS A 24 6.38 -3.65 -1.21
CA CYS A 24 6.81 -3.94 0.16
C CYS A 24 6.20 -2.95 1.16
N ASP A 25 6.23 -3.26 2.46
CA ASP A 25 5.73 -2.36 3.53
C ASP A 25 6.29 -0.93 3.44
N ALA A 26 7.56 -0.78 3.05
CA ALA A 26 8.18 0.55 2.88
C ALA A 26 7.57 1.34 1.70
N CYS A 27 7.22 0.64 0.61
CA CYS A 27 6.60 1.25 -0.58
C CYS A 27 5.08 1.09 -0.60
N LEU A 28 4.45 0.73 0.53
CA LEU A 28 3.04 0.37 0.60
C LEU A 28 2.13 1.60 0.60
N PHE A 29 2.25 2.42 -0.44
CA PHE A 29 1.44 3.60 -0.67
C PHE A 29 0.61 3.43 -1.94
N CYS A 30 -0.63 3.93 -1.90
CA CYS A 30 -1.51 3.90 -3.05
C CYS A 30 -1.19 5.07 -3.98
N ASN A 31 -0.61 4.76 -5.15
CA ASN A 31 -0.35 5.75 -6.21
C ASN A 31 -1.61 6.51 -6.66
N ASP A 32 -2.75 5.81 -6.73
CA ASP A 32 -4.02 6.35 -7.22
C ASP A 32 -4.96 6.75 -6.07
N ALA A 33 -4.44 7.19 -4.93
CA ALA A 33 -5.28 7.53 -3.78
C ALA A 33 -6.35 8.60 -4.07
N ALA A 34 -6.10 9.46 -5.07
CA ALA A 34 -7.03 10.50 -5.54
C ALA A 34 -8.07 9.99 -6.54
N PHE A 35 -7.90 8.80 -7.12
CA PHE A 35 -8.84 8.24 -8.10
C PHE A 35 -9.69 7.12 -7.48
N TYR A 36 -10.92 6.97 -7.98
CA TYR A 36 -11.79 5.89 -7.56
C TYR A 36 -11.16 4.51 -7.83
N CYS A 37 -11.14 3.66 -6.82
CA CYS A 37 -10.70 2.27 -6.92
C CYS A 37 -11.78 1.36 -6.35
N LYS A 38 -12.36 0.49 -7.20
CA LYS A 38 -13.42 -0.44 -6.77
C LYS A 38 -12.97 -1.43 -5.67
N TYR A 39 -11.67 -1.68 -5.57
CA TYR A 39 -11.09 -2.58 -4.57
C TYR A 39 -10.70 -1.87 -3.26
N ARG A 40 -10.99 -0.56 -3.11
CA ARG A 40 -10.52 0.26 -1.98
C ARG A 40 -10.92 -0.31 -0.60
N SER A 41 -12.13 -0.87 -0.51
CA SER A 41 -12.67 -1.50 0.70
C SER A 41 -11.90 -2.75 1.13
N SER A 42 -11.37 -3.52 0.18
CA SER A 42 -10.60 -4.76 0.44
C SER A 42 -9.10 -4.59 0.23
N CYS A 43 -8.62 -3.37 -0.04
CA CYS A 43 -7.22 -3.12 -0.39
C CYS A 43 -6.34 -3.03 0.86
N ALA A 44 -5.48 -4.04 1.06
CA ALA A 44 -4.52 -4.06 2.16
C ALA A 44 -3.57 -2.84 2.16
N ILE A 45 -3.14 -2.40 0.97
CA ILE A 45 -2.27 -1.22 0.81
C ILE A 45 -2.97 0.03 1.36
N HIS A 46 -4.22 0.25 1.00
CA HIS A 46 -4.96 1.42 1.48
C HIS A 46 -5.19 1.38 2.99
N PHE A 47 -5.55 0.20 3.51
CA PHE A 47 -5.76 0.02 4.94
C PHE A 47 -4.49 0.37 5.72
N LYS A 48 -3.35 -0.22 5.34
CA LYS A 48 -2.06 0.01 5.97
C LYS A 48 -1.59 1.46 5.86
N GLU A 49 -1.76 2.10 4.70
CA GLU A 49 -1.43 3.52 4.52
C GLU A 49 -2.27 4.42 5.45
N LYS A 50 -3.58 4.14 5.56
CA LYS A 50 -4.48 4.89 6.43
C LYS A 50 -4.08 4.75 7.90
N GLU A 51 -3.73 3.54 8.34
CA GLU A 51 -3.26 3.28 9.70
C GLU A 51 -1.93 4.00 9.98
N ARG A 52 -0.99 4.00 9.02
CA ARG A 52 0.28 4.74 9.16
C ARG A 52 0.04 6.24 9.34
N ARG A 53 -0.78 6.85 8.47
CA ARG A 53 -1.14 8.28 8.58
C ARG A 53 -1.79 8.63 9.92
N LYS A 54 -2.64 7.75 10.46
CA LYS A 54 -3.25 7.95 11.79
C LYS A 54 -2.21 7.89 12.90
N LYS A 55 -1.27 6.94 12.82
CA LYS A 55 -0.19 6.79 13.80
C LYS A 55 0.71 8.01 13.79
N GLU A 56 1.13 8.46 12.60
CA GLU A 56 1.92 9.68 12.40
C GLU A 56 1.25 10.91 13.01
N ARG A 57 -0.08 11.05 12.87
CA ARG A 57 -0.83 12.15 13.50
C ARG A 57 -0.82 12.09 15.03
N ARG A 58 -0.98 10.89 15.61
CA ARG A 58 -0.98 10.69 17.07
C ARG A 58 0.38 10.87 17.71
N GLU A 59 1.45 10.54 17.00
CA GLU A 59 2.83 10.71 17.48
C GLU A 59 3.29 12.17 17.43
N ASN A 60 2.56 13.02 16.71
CA ASN A 60 2.89 14.43 16.48
C ASN A 60 1.97 15.40 17.25
N GLU A 61 1.13 14.88 18.16
CA GLU A 61 0.34 15.59 19.18
C GLU A 61 1.00 15.39 20.55
#